data_AF-A0A345P986-F1
#
_entry.id   AF-A0A345P986-F1
#
_cell.length_a   1.000
_cell.length_b   1.000
_cell.length_c   1.000
_cell.angle_alpha   90.00
_cell.angle_beta   90.00
_cell.angle_gamma   90.00
#
_symmetry.space_group_name_H-M   'P 1'
#
loop_
_entity.id
_entity.type
_entity.pdbx_description
1 polymer ?
#
loop_
_entity_poly.entity_id
_entity_poly.type
_entity_poly.pdbx_seq_one_letter_code
_entity_poly.pdbx_strand_id
1 'polypeptide(L)'
;MGKMTSICLLISLFLTGCSRSEGTVVLGKDTPLVKRHDALTERDIKENQIAILPSGMRLDVEEESYNKDSMVYKVKTADGKEGWIFFDGYMEFTDSHP
;
A
#
# COMPACT_ATOMS: atom_id res chain seq x y z
N MET A 1 -41.61 13.77 -29.63
CA MET A 1 -40.61 12.83 -29.06
C MET A 1 -39.36 12.89 -29.94
N GLY A 2 -38.19 13.11 -29.34
CA GLY A 2 -36.89 12.80 -29.95
C GLY A 2 -36.18 13.95 -30.69
N LYS A 3 -35.19 14.54 -30.01
CA LYS A 3 -33.85 14.87 -30.53
C LYS A 3 -33.01 15.44 -29.38
N MET A 4 -32.50 14.54 -28.53
CA MET A 4 -31.48 14.90 -27.54
C MET A 4 -30.19 15.21 -28.29
N THR A 5 -29.72 16.44 -28.09
CA THR A 5 -28.43 16.97 -28.54
C THR A 5 -27.29 16.09 -28.02
N SER A 6 -26.57 15.51 -28.97
CA SER A 6 -25.28 14.86 -28.77
C SER A 6 -24.23 15.92 -28.40
N ILE A 7 -23.83 15.94 -27.13
CA ILE A 7 -22.61 16.62 -26.68
C ILE A 7 -21.80 15.56 -25.93
N CYS A 8 -21.10 14.73 -26.70
CA CYS A 8 -20.03 13.89 -26.21
C CYS A 8 -18.71 14.54 -26.60
N LEU A 9 -17.95 15.03 -25.62
CA LEU A 9 -16.48 15.01 -25.57
C LEU A 9 -16.01 15.85 -24.37
N LEU A 10 -16.39 15.42 -23.16
CA LEU A 10 -15.55 15.67 -22.00
C LEU A 10 -14.46 14.60 -22.05
N ILE A 11 -13.33 14.95 -22.67
CA ILE A 11 -12.08 14.23 -22.53
C ILE A 11 -11.64 14.46 -21.09
N SER A 12 -12.19 13.67 -20.18
CA SER A 12 -11.64 13.48 -18.85
C SER A 12 -10.35 12.71 -19.05
N LEU A 13 -9.27 13.46 -19.27
CA LEU A 13 -7.90 12.99 -19.21
C LEU A 13 -7.70 12.43 -17.79
N PHE A 14 -8.12 11.18 -17.58
CA PHE A 14 -7.67 10.41 -16.44
C PHE A 14 -6.17 10.26 -16.67
N LEU A 15 -5.40 11.14 -16.02
CA LEU A 15 -4.06 10.83 -15.58
C LEU A 15 -4.22 9.60 -14.69
N THR A 16 -4.29 8.41 -15.30
CA THR A 16 -3.92 7.18 -14.65
C THR A 16 -2.46 7.37 -14.30
N GLY A 17 -2.23 7.95 -13.11
CA GLY A 17 -0.98 7.76 -12.40
C GLY A 17 -0.82 6.26 -12.33
N CYS A 18 0.04 5.72 -13.19
CA CYS A 18 0.58 4.41 -12.99
C CYS A 18 1.29 4.50 -11.64
N SER A 19 0.59 4.17 -10.54
CA SER A 19 1.27 3.71 -9.34
C SER A 19 1.97 2.45 -9.79
N ARG A 20 3.21 2.61 -10.23
CA ARG A 20 4.10 1.51 -10.52
C ARG A 20 4.31 0.86 -9.17
N SER A 21 3.75 -0.33 -8.98
CA SER A 21 4.07 -1.13 -7.81
C SER A 21 5.58 -1.38 -7.83
N GLU A 22 6.24 -1.22 -6.69
CA GLU A 22 7.66 -1.55 -6.54
C GLU A 22 7.85 -3.07 -6.51
N GLY A 23 6.86 -3.80 -5.99
CA GLY A 23 6.87 -5.25 -5.98
C GLY A 23 5.74 -5.83 -5.14
N THR A 24 5.88 -7.10 -4.80
CA THR A 24 4.96 -7.79 -3.89
C THR A 24 5.72 -8.26 -2.65
N VAL A 25 5.12 -8.10 -1.47
CA VAL A 25 5.61 -8.70 -0.23
C VAL A 25 4.64 -9.78 0.27
N VAL A 26 5.18 -10.89 0.78
CA VAL A 26 4.45 -11.91 1.54
C VAL A 26 4.85 -11.83 3.00
N LEU A 27 3.87 -11.72 3.89
CA LEU A 27 4.12 -11.60 5.33
C LEU A 27 4.44 -12.96 5.96
N GLY A 28 5.55 -13.10 6.69
CA GLY A 28 5.85 -14.33 7.44
C GLY A 28 5.16 -14.43 8.80
N LYS A 29 4.65 -13.32 9.34
CA LYS A 29 3.93 -13.26 10.62
C LYS A 29 2.80 -12.24 10.56
N ASP A 30 2.02 -12.18 11.63
CA ASP A 30 1.02 -11.13 11.81
C ASP A 30 1.71 -9.78 11.95
N THR A 31 1.39 -8.87 11.04
CA THR A 31 2.08 -7.58 10.91
C THR A 31 1.09 -6.43 11.09
N PRO A 32 1.38 -5.46 11.98
CA PRO A 32 0.57 -4.26 12.12
C PRO A 32 0.63 -3.41 10.84
N LEU A 33 -0.54 -3.02 10.32
CA LEU A 33 -0.66 -1.95 9.35
C LEU A 33 -0.86 -0.65 10.11
N VAL A 34 0.05 0.31 9.92
CA VAL A 34 0.01 1.60 10.62
C VAL A 34 -0.30 2.74 9.65
N LYS A 35 -1.07 3.73 10.11
CA LYS A 35 -1.43 4.89 9.30
C LYS A 35 -0.22 5.80 9.01
N ARG A 36 0.74 5.86 9.93
CA ARG A 36 1.85 6.82 9.88
C ARG A 36 3.18 6.13 9.62
N HIS A 37 3.94 6.69 8.68
CA HIS A 37 5.31 6.30 8.37
C HIS A 37 6.25 6.41 9.58
N ASP A 38 6.03 7.39 10.47
CA ASP A 38 6.90 7.73 11.61
C ASP A 38 6.61 6.98 12.92
N ALA A 39 5.67 6.03 12.91
CA ALA A 39 5.26 5.28 14.11
C ALA A 39 6.29 4.21 14.52
N LEU A 40 7.40 4.65 15.14
CA LEU A 40 8.62 3.86 15.33
C LEU A 40 8.74 3.12 16.67
N THR A 41 7.85 3.39 17.62
CA THR A 41 7.85 2.71 18.92
C THR A 41 6.65 1.78 19.02
N GLU A 42 6.73 0.76 19.89
CA GLU A 42 5.56 -0.08 20.18
C GLU A 42 4.34 0.72 20.61
N ARG A 43 4.55 1.84 21.32
CA ARG A 43 3.49 2.76 21.69
C ARG A 43 2.88 3.42 20.46
N ASP A 44 3.71 3.99 19.59
CA ASP A 44 3.24 4.67 18.39
C ASP A 44 2.52 3.69 17.45
N ILE A 45 3.04 2.46 17.31
CA ILE A 45 2.40 1.39 16.54
C ILE A 45 0.99 1.15 17.09
N LYS A 46 0.82 0.93 18.40
CA LYS A 46 -0.50 0.70 19.00
C LYS A 46 -1.47 1.85 18.78
N GLU A 47 -1.01 3.10 18.84
CA GLU A 47 -1.84 4.28 18.63
C GLU A 47 -2.19 4.53 17.16
N ASN A 48 -1.40 3.99 16.22
CA ASN A 48 -1.54 4.24 14.78
C ASN A 48 -1.93 3.02 13.96
N GLN A 49 -2.10 1.87 14.61
CA GLN A 49 -2.50 0.63 14.00
C GLN A 49 -3.95 0.73 13.50
N ILE A 50 -4.15 0.46 12.23
CA ILE A 50 -5.46 0.43 11.58
C ILE A 50 -5.92 -1.00 11.26
N ALA A 51 -5.00 -1.95 11.18
CA ALA A 51 -5.28 -3.37 11.03
C ALA A 51 -4.11 -4.23 11.53
N ILE A 52 -4.39 -5.50 11.78
CA ILE A 52 -3.37 -6.56 11.84
C ILE A 52 -3.54 -7.38 10.57
N LEU A 53 -2.47 -7.45 9.79
CA LEU A 53 -2.44 -8.24 8.56
C LEU A 53 -1.93 -9.64 8.89
N PRO A 54 -2.68 -10.69 8.55
CA PRO A 54 -2.30 -12.05 8.92
C PRO A 54 -1.05 -12.52 8.17
N SER A 55 -0.30 -13.43 8.79
CA SER A 55 0.75 -14.20 8.12
C SER A 55 0.24 -14.86 6.83
N GLY A 56 1.10 -14.92 5.81
CA GLY A 56 0.82 -15.43 4.47
C GLY A 56 0.06 -14.46 3.56
N MET A 57 -0.36 -13.30 4.07
CA MET A 57 -0.99 -12.28 3.23
C MET A 57 0.01 -11.73 2.21
N ARG A 58 -0.41 -11.70 0.95
CA ARG A 58 0.31 -11.10 -0.17
C ARG A 58 -0.16 -9.66 -0.37
N LEU A 59 0.76 -8.72 -0.43
CA LEU A 59 0.48 -7.29 -0.55
C LEU A 59 1.29 -6.68 -1.68
N ASP A 60 0.65 -5.81 -2.45
CA ASP A 60 1.35 -4.97 -3.42
C ASP A 60 1.99 -3.80 -2.67
N VAL A 61 3.28 -3.61 -2.93
CA VAL A 61 4.06 -2.49 -2.40
C VAL A 61 3.91 -1.33 -3.38
N GLU A 62 3.36 -0.23 -2.88
CA GLU A 62 3.20 1.02 -3.63
C GLU A 62 4.45 1.89 -3.53
N GLU A 63 5.17 1.82 -2.41
CA GLU A 63 6.35 2.63 -2.14
C GLU A 63 7.26 1.92 -1.13
N GLU A 64 8.56 1.94 -1.41
CA GLU A 64 9.59 1.57 -0.46
C GLU A 64 10.21 2.84 0.14
N SER A 65 10.32 2.89 1.46
CA SER A 65 10.96 3.99 2.16
C SER A 65 11.85 3.47 3.28
N TYR A 66 12.74 4.32 3.75
CA TYR A 66 13.55 4.08 4.93
C TYR A 66 13.13 5.06 6.01
N ASN A 67 12.82 4.53 7.18
CA ASN A 67 12.63 5.32 8.37
C ASN A 67 13.71 5.02 9.40
N LYS A 68 14.60 5.99 9.60
CA LYS A 68 15.85 5.85 10.35
C LYS A 68 16.68 4.67 9.79
N ASP A 69 16.63 3.53 10.48
CA ASP A 69 17.40 2.33 10.18
C ASP A 69 16.51 1.14 9.79
N SER A 70 15.21 1.39 9.54
CA SER A 70 14.24 0.35 9.19
C SER A 70 13.58 0.65 7.85
N MET A 71 13.57 -0.36 6.98
CA MET A 71 12.82 -0.31 5.74
C MET A 71 11.33 -0.44 6.05
N VAL A 72 10.51 0.36 5.37
CA VAL A 72 9.06 0.35 5.50
C VAL A 72 8.43 0.33 4.12
N TYR A 73 7.31 -0.37 4.02
CA TYR A 73 6.57 -0.49 2.79
C TYR A 73 5.21 0.17 2.93
N LYS A 74 4.89 1.05 2.00
CA LYS A 74 3.52 1.50 1.80
C LYS A 74 2.79 0.43 1.02
N VAL A 75 1.70 -0.05 1.58
CA VAL A 75 0.92 -1.15 1.02
C VAL A 75 -0.55 -0.79 0.95
N LYS A 76 -1.24 -1.40 0.01
CA LYS A 76 -2.70 -1.35 -0.10
C LYS A 76 -3.27 -2.75 -0.05
N THR A 77 -4.19 -2.97 0.89
CA THR A 77 -4.87 -4.26 1.05
C THR A 77 -6.02 -4.40 0.07
N ALA A 78 -6.46 -5.63 -0.17
CA ALA A 78 -7.57 -5.93 -1.09
C ALA A 78 -8.91 -5.31 -0.65
N ASP A 79 -9.10 -5.07 0.66
CA ASP A 79 -10.26 -4.35 1.21
C ASP A 79 -10.10 -2.82 1.18
N GLY A 80 -9.04 -2.32 0.55
CA GLY A 80 -8.82 -0.91 0.26
C GLY A 80 -8.20 -0.12 1.41
N LYS A 81 -7.72 -0.78 2.48
CA LYS A 81 -6.92 -0.09 3.52
C LYS A 81 -5.53 0.20 2.97
N GLU A 82 -5.04 1.38 3.30
CA GLU A 82 -3.72 1.85 2.88
C GLU A 82 -2.93 2.28 4.12
N GLY A 83 -1.66 1.93 4.17
CA GLY A 83 -0.80 2.26 5.30
C GLY A 83 0.61 1.73 5.11
N TRP A 84 1.37 1.76 6.21
CA TRP A 84 2.76 1.35 6.27
C TRP A 84 2.91 0.07 7.06
N ILE A 85 3.77 -0.81 6.58
CA ILE A 85 4.26 -1.97 7.32
C ILE A 85 5.77 -1.85 7.48
N PHE A 86 6.28 -2.32 8.61
CA PHE A 86 7.71 -2.43 8.83
C PHE A 86 8.21 -3.69 8.16
N PHE A 87 9.25 -3.57 7.34
CA PHE A 87 9.95 -4.76 6.88
C PHE A 87 10.50 -5.50 8.10
N ASP A 88 10.29 -6.81 8.13
CA ASP A 88 10.95 -7.69 9.07
C ASP A 88 11.60 -8.85 8.32
N GLY A 89 12.58 -9.50 8.94
CA GLY A 89 13.33 -10.60 8.32
C GLY A 89 12.52 -11.86 8.04
N TYR A 90 11.21 -11.87 8.30
CA TYR A 90 10.31 -12.97 7.96
C TYR A 90 9.47 -12.65 6.71
N MET A 91 9.70 -11.51 6.06
CA MET A 91 9.01 -11.14 4.83
C MET A 91 9.76 -11.61 3.58
N GLU A 92 9.01 -12.08 2.59
CA GLU A 92 9.53 -12.39 1.27
C GLU A 92 9.11 -11.30 0.29
N PHE A 93 10.08 -10.51 -0.19
CA PHE A 93 9.86 -9.48 -1.19
C PHE A 93 10.22 -9.99 -2.58
N THR A 94 9.34 -9.75 -3.56
CA THR A 94 9.57 -10.02 -4.97
C THR A 94 9.47 -8.69 -5.72
N ASP A 95 10.60 -8.23 -6.25
CA ASP A 95 10.68 -7.04 -7.10
C ASP A 95 9.83 -7.26 -8.37
N SER A 96 9.18 -6.19 -8.81
CA SER A 96 8.39 -6.19 -10.04
C SER A 96 9.23 -5.97 -11.30
N HIS A 97 10.52 -5.64 -11.19
CA HIS A 97 11.42 -5.45 -12.35
C HIS A 97 12.48 -6.56 -12.42
N PRO A 98 12.62 -7.26 -13.57
CA PRO A 98 13.68 -8.25 -13.81
C PRO A 98 15.06 -7.63 -14.07
#